data_AF-A0A0J6SXD3-F1
#
_entry.id   AF-A0A0J6SXD3-F1
#
_cell.length_a   1.000
_cell.length_b   1.000
_cell.length_c   1.000
_cell.angle_alpha   90.00
_cell.angle_beta   90.00
_cell.angle_gamma   90.00
#
_symmetry.space_group_name_H-M   'P 1'
#
loop_
_entity.id
_entity.type
_entity.pdbx_description
1 polymer ?
#
loop_
_entity_poly.entity_id
_entity_poly.type
_entity_poly.pdbx_seq_one_letter_code
_entity_poly.pdbx_strand_id
1 'polypeptide(L)'
;YVLAAASLGGLKLALNLGRGFVGERAVRRLRAAIMADVHAASGPERGIEIAMVLDEAEPVGTFVGVCLSEPLLQAGVLVSTLAYLAFLHPLMALVTLAVFSPQPVFVPLMQRAINRRVAARVGLLRRISGGLVERPAALPGPTPAELDRLGGVFRLNMGIFGFKFSMNFLMNLSYHLGVAGILAVGGYAVAAGEAEIGTVVAFVSGLAHMNDPWGDLVSWFRDVSVTRTKYDLIVRATLGPVAGQA
;
A
#
# COMPACT_ATOMS: atom_id res chain seq x y z
N TYR A 1 12.80 -29.55 -12.37
CA TYR A 1 13.08 -28.29 -11.65
C TYR A 1 13.34 -27.12 -12.59
N VAL A 2 14.41 -27.12 -13.39
CA VAL A 2 14.77 -25.98 -14.28
C VAL A 2 13.63 -25.56 -15.22
N LEU A 3 12.95 -26.51 -15.86
CA LEU A 3 11.79 -26.20 -16.71
C LEU A 3 10.67 -25.50 -15.94
N ALA A 4 10.32 -25.98 -14.73
CA ALA A 4 9.30 -25.35 -13.90
C ALA A 4 9.70 -23.92 -13.47
N ALA A 5 10.97 -23.73 -13.10
CA ALA A 5 11.51 -22.40 -12.77
C ALA A 5 11.48 -21.46 -13.99
N ALA A 6 11.86 -21.94 -15.17
CA ALA A 6 11.81 -21.18 -16.41
C ALA A 6 10.37 -20.84 -16.82
N SER A 7 9.43 -21.78 -16.70
CA SER A 7 8.01 -21.54 -16.96
C SER A 7 7.42 -20.50 -16.00
N LEU A 8 7.72 -20.60 -14.70
CA LEU A 8 7.30 -19.60 -13.71
C LEU A 8 7.89 -18.22 -14.02
N GLY A 9 9.17 -18.15 -14.38
CA GLY A 9 9.85 -16.93 -14.78
C GLY A 9 9.22 -16.30 -16.04
N GLY A 10 8.92 -17.12 -17.05
CA GLY A 10 8.24 -16.70 -18.27
C GLY A 10 6.84 -16.18 -18.00
N LEU A 11 6.06 -16.85 -17.14
CA LEU A 11 4.73 -16.39 -16.74
C LEU A 11 4.82 -15.05 -16.00
N LYS A 12 5.77 -14.90 -15.07
CA LYS A 12 6.01 -13.63 -14.36
C LYS A 12 6.38 -12.50 -15.32
N LEU A 13 7.22 -12.78 -16.31
CA LEU A 13 7.58 -11.83 -17.35
C LEU A 13 6.35 -11.40 -18.17
N ALA A 14 5.55 -12.35 -18.65
CA ALA A 14 4.34 -12.08 -19.42
C ALA A 14 3.32 -11.24 -18.60
N LEU A 15 3.12 -11.58 -17.33
CA LEU A 15 2.27 -10.82 -16.42
C LEU A 15 2.76 -9.38 -16.24
N ASN A 16 4.06 -9.18 -16.02
CA ASN A 16 4.64 -7.84 -15.83
C ASN A 16 4.57 -6.99 -17.10
N LEU A 17 4.81 -7.58 -18.28
CA LEU A 17 4.65 -6.89 -19.55
C LEU A 17 3.18 -6.50 -19.79
N GLY A 18 2.24 -7.40 -19.50
CA GLY A 18 0.80 -7.13 -19.57
C GLY A 18 0.37 -5.99 -18.64
N ARG A 19 0.84 -5.98 -17.38
CA ARG A 19 0.63 -4.89 -16.42
C ARG A 19 1.14 -3.56 -16.96
N GLY A 20 2.37 -3.54 -17.48
CA GLY A 20 2.98 -2.35 -18.09
C GLY A 20 2.16 -1.82 -19.27
N PHE A 21 1.72 -2.72 -20.16
CA PHE A 21 0.90 -2.34 -21.32
C PHE A 21 -0.45 -1.73 -20.92
N VAL A 22 -1.13 -2.31 -19.92
CA VAL A 22 -2.42 -1.77 -19.42
C VAL A 22 -2.21 -0.41 -18.76
N GLY A 23 -1.16 -0.26 -17.95
CA GLY A 23 -0.81 1.01 -17.31
C GLY A 23 -0.55 2.11 -18.33
N GLU A 24 0.31 1.85 -19.33
CA GLU A 24 0.63 2.82 -20.38
C GLU A 24 -0.60 3.18 -21.22
N ARG A 25 -1.48 2.21 -21.50
CA ARG A 25 -2.73 2.48 -22.21
C ARG A 25 -3.67 3.38 -21.40
N ALA A 26 -3.68 3.27 -20.08
CA ALA A 26 -4.43 4.16 -19.19
C ALA A 26 -3.82 5.58 -19.17
N VAL A 27 -2.50 5.69 -19.01
CA VAL A 27 -1.77 6.97 -19.05
C VAL A 27 -2.02 7.69 -20.38
N ARG A 28 -1.88 6.99 -21.51
CA ARG A 28 -2.12 7.55 -22.84
C ARG A 28 -3.54 8.08 -23.02
N ARG A 29 -4.55 7.34 -22.54
CA ARG A 29 -5.96 7.79 -22.59
C ARG A 29 -6.18 9.03 -21.74
N LEU A 30 -5.60 9.08 -20.54
CA LEU A 30 -5.72 10.22 -19.65
C LEU A 30 -5.05 11.46 -20.24
N ARG A 31 -3.83 11.33 -20.78
CA ARG A 31 -3.13 12.41 -21.50
C ARG A 31 -3.96 12.92 -22.70
N ALA A 32 -4.54 12.02 -23.50
CA ALA A 32 -5.38 12.40 -24.65
C ALA A 32 -6.65 13.14 -24.23
N ALA A 33 -7.31 12.69 -23.16
CA ALA A 33 -8.49 13.36 -22.61
C ALA A 33 -8.16 14.78 -22.11
N ILE A 34 -7.06 14.93 -21.37
CA ILE A 34 -6.57 16.23 -20.90
C ILE A 34 -6.26 17.14 -22.10
N MET A 35 -5.50 16.66 -23.11
CA MET A 35 -5.16 17.45 -24.30
C MET A 35 -6.40 17.95 -25.05
N ALA A 36 -7.44 17.13 -25.19
CA ALA A 36 -8.69 17.52 -25.85
C ALA A 36 -9.40 18.66 -25.10
N ASP A 37 -9.43 18.59 -23.77
CA ASP A 37 -10.04 19.61 -22.91
C ASP A 37 -9.25 20.94 -22.93
N VAL A 38 -7.92 20.86 -23.05
CA VAL A 38 -7.03 22.01 -23.20
C VAL A 38 -7.26 22.75 -24.52
N HIS A 39 -7.47 22.03 -25.62
CA HIS A 39 -7.73 22.66 -26.92
C HIS A 39 -9.10 23.35 -26.97
N ALA A 40 -10.03 22.96 -26.10
CA ALA A 40 -11.35 23.59 -25.98
C ALA A 40 -11.35 24.84 -25.09
N ALA A 41 -10.30 25.10 -24.30
CA ALA A 41 -10.24 26.19 -23.32
C ALA A 41 -9.24 27.29 -23.72
N SER A 42 -9.67 28.56 -23.68
CA SER A 42 -8.83 29.73 -23.99
C SER A 42 -8.33 30.43 -22.71
N GLY A 43 -7.01 30.55 -22.50
CA GLY A 43 -6.42 31.43 -21.46
C GLY A 43 -5.01 31.03 -20.95
N PRO A 44 -4.13 32.00 -20.62
CA PRO A 44 -2.72 31.76 -20.26
C PRO A 44 -2.46 31.23 -18.84
N GLU A 45 -3.38 31.41 -17.88
CA GLU A 45 -3.20 30.94 -16.49
C GLU A 45 -3.36 29.41 -16.34
N ARG A 46 -3.86 28.71 -17.37
CA ARG A 46 -4.18 27.28 -17.32
C ARG A 46 -3.00 26.36 -17.63
N GLY A 47 -1.90 26.85 -18.23
CA GLY A 47 -0.76 26.03 -18.66
C GLY A 47 -0.03 25.31 -17.51
N ILE A 48 0.07 25.96 -16.34
CA ILE A 48 0.67 25.37 -15.12
C ILE A 48 -0.26 24.32 -14.50
N GLU A 49 -1.57 24.58 -14.51
CA GLU A 49 -2.60 23.65 -14.01
C GLU A 49 -2.63 22.37 -14.84
N ILE A 50 -2.51 22.48 -16.17
CA ILE A 50 -2.45 21.35 -17.10
C ILE A 50 -1.18 20.54 -16.92
N ALA A 51 -0.02 21.18 -16.77
CA ALA A 51 1.25 20.49 -16.52
C ALA A 51 1.21 19.72 -15.19
N MET A 52 0.63 20.32 -14.14
CA MET A 52 0.41 19.65 -12.85
C MET A 52 -0.54 18.45 -12.98
N VAL A 53 -1.64 18.57 -13.73
CA VAL A 53 -2.58 17.46 -13.98
C VAL A 53 -1.93 16.35 -14.81
N LEU A 54 -1.01 16.68 -15.72
CA LEU A 54 -0.25 15.69 -16.50
C LEU A 54 0.73 14.89 -15.64
N ASP A 55 1.41 15.54 -14.69
CA ASP A 55 2.30 14.90 -13.71
C ASP A 55 1.51 14.06 -12.68
N GLU A 56 0.30 14.49 -12.32
CA GLU A 56 -0.55 13.74 -11.39
C GLU A 56 -1.26 12.54 -12.04
N ALA A 57 -1.38 12.53 -13.37
CA ALA A 57 -2.00 11.46 -14.17
C ALA A 57 -1.16 10.17 -14.26
N GLU A 58 0.16 10.29 -14.26
CA GLU A 58 1.09 9.16 -14.42
C GLU A 58 1.07 8.17 -13.23
N PRO A 59 1.04 8.62 -11.97
CA PRO A 59 0.81 7.75 -10.82
C PRO A 59 -0.52 6.99 -10.89
N VAL A 60 -1.58 7.63 -11.39
CA VAL A 60 -2.91 7.01 -11.52
C VAL A 60 -2.90 5.92 -12.57
N GLY A 61 -2.36 6.19 -13.76
CA GLY A 61 -2.28 5.20 -14.84
C GLY A 61 -1.38 4.01 -14.47
N THR A 62 -0.24 4.26 -13.81
CA THR A 62 0.62 3.20 -13.28
C THR A 62 -0.12 2.33 -12.27
N PHE A 63 -0.87 2.93 -11.34
CA PHE A 63 -1.69 2.17 -10.38
C PHE A 63 -2.78 1.34 -11.07
N VAL A 64 -3.45 1.85 -12.10
CA VAL A 64 -4.47 1.09 -12.86
C VAL A 64 -3.89 -0.19 -13.47
N GLY A 65 -2.65 -0.19 -13.93
CA GLY A 65 -1.99 -1.37 -14.48
C GLY A 65 -1.81 -2.51 -13.46
N VAL A 66 -1.65 -2.17 -12.18
CA VAL A 66 -1.36 -3.14 -11.10
C VAL A 66 -2.55 -3.38 -10.17
N CYS A 67 -3.58 -2.51 -10.19
CA CYS A 67 -4.61 -2.45 -9.15
C CYS A 67 -5.35 -3.77 -8.92
N LEU A 68 -5.64 -4.54 -9.97
CA LEU A 68 -6.32 -5.83 -9.86
C LEU A 68 -5.34 -7.01 -9.85
N SER A 69 -4.29 -6.91 -10.66
CA SER A 69 -3.38 -8.02 -10.93
C SER A 69 -2.42 -8.30 -9.78
N GLU A 70 -2.05 -7.28 -9.01
CA GLU A 70 -1.18 -7.41 -7.85
C GLU A 70 -1.88 -8.13 -6.68
N PRO A 71 -3.05 -7.68 -6.18
CA PRO A 71 -3.71 -8.37 -5.08
C PRO A 71 -4.17 -9.77 -5.47
N LEU A 72 -4.60 -9.99 -6.72
CA LEU A 72 -4.98 -11.31 -7.20
C LEU A 72 -3.78 -12.27 -7.20
N LEU A 73 -2.61 -11.82 -7.66
CA LEU A 73 -1.40 -12.63 -7.68
C LEU A 73 -0.95 -12.96 -6.24
N GLN A 74 -0.85 -11.94 -5.37
CA GLN A 74 -0.35 -12.14 -4.02
C GLN A 74 -1.31 -12.98 -3.17
N ALA A 75 -2.62 -12.74 -3.28
CA ALA A 75 -3.62 -13.60 -2.64
C ALA A 75 -3.56 -15.04 -3.19
N GLY A 76 -3.36 -15.21 -4.50
CA GLY A 76 -3.18 -16.52 -5.11
C GLY A 76 -1.96 -17.28 -4.57
N VAL A 77 -0.83 -16.59 -4.40
CA VAL A 77 0.39 -17.15 -3.79
C VAL A 77 0.13 -17.53 -2.33
N LEU A 78 -0.49 -16.66 -1.54
CA LEU A 78 -0.79 -16.95 -0.14
C LEU A 78 -1.74 -18.14 0.02
N VAL A 79 -2.83 -18.18 -0.75
CA VAL A 79 -3.81 -19.28 -0.72
C VAL A 79 -3.17 -20.58 -1.17
N SER A 80 -2.38 -20.57 -2.24
CA SER A 80 -1.69 -21.77 -2.73
C SER A 80 -0.66 -22.30 -1.73
N THR A 81 0.11 -21.41 -1.11
CA THR A 81 1.08 -21.78 -0.07
C THR A 81 0.37 -22.34 1.16
N LEU A 82 -0.70 -21.70 1.64
CA LEU A 82 -1.50 -22.22 2.76
C LEU A 82 -2.13 -23.58 2.44
N ALA A 83 -2.67 -23.77 1.23
CA ALA A 83 -3.24 -25.05 0.81
C ALA A 83 -2.17 -26.16 0.75
N TYR A 84 -0.98 -25.84 0.24
CA TYR A 84 0.16 -26.76 0.25
C TYR A 84 0.59 -27.14 1.67
N LEU A 85 0.70 -26.16 2.57
CA LEU A 85 1.02 -26.41 3.98
C LEU A 85 -0.07 -27.25 4.67
N ALA A 86 -1.35 -26.97 4.41
CA ALA A 86 -2.46 -27.74 4.94
C ALA A 86 -2.45 -29.20 4.47
N PHE A 87 -2.06 -29.44 3.21
CA PHE A 87 -1.85 -30.78 2.68
C PHE A 87 -0.67 -31.50 3.34
N LEU A 88 0.43 -30.79 3.64
CA LEU A 88 1.60 -31.38 4.31
C LEU A 88 1.31 -31.82 5.74
N HIS A 89 0.73 -30.94 6.55
CA HIS A 89 0.42 -31.26 7.95
C HIS A 89 -0.66 -30.34 8.53
N PRO A 90 -1.91 -30.82 8.69
CA PRO A 90 -3.04 -29.98 9.11
C PRO A 90 -2.82 -29.22 10.43
N LEU A 91 -2.19 -29.86 11.43
CA LEU A 91 -1.97 -29.24 12.74
C LEU A 91 -1.00 -28.04 12.68
N MET A 92 0.11 -28.17 11.96
CA MET A 92 1.06 -27.07 11.76
C MET A 92 0.47 -25.97 10.86
N ALA A 93 -0.39 -26.34 9.89
CA ALA A 93 -1.10 -25.36 9.07
C ALA A 93 -2.10 -24.53 9.89
N LEU A 94 -2.74 -25.15 10.88
CA LEU A 94 -3.59 -24.46 11.86
C LEU A 94 -2.80 -23.43 12.68
N VAL A 95 -1.57 -23.74 13.07
CA VAL A 95 -0.66 -22.77 13.72
C VAL A 95 -0.36 -21.60 12.80
N THR A 96 0.03 -21.86 11.55
CA THR A 96 0.27 -20.81 10.54
C THR A 96 -0.96 -19.94 10.36
N LEU A 97 -2.14 -20.54 10.23
CA LEU A 97 -3.40 -19.82 10.07
C LEU A 97 -3.75 -18.99 11.30
N ALA A 98 -3.59 -19.54 12.51
CA ALA A 98 -3.86 -18.84 13.76
C ALA A 98 -3.03 -17.55 13.89
N VAL A 99 -1.76 -17.62 13.49
CA VAL A 99 -0.82 -16.50 13.53
C VAL A 99 -1.06 -15.47 12.43
N PHE A 100 -1.47 -15.91 11.23
CA PHE A 100 -1.79 -15.00 10.12
C PHE A 100 -3.18 -14.37 10.24
N SER A 101 -4.14 -15.04 10.87
CA SER A 101 -5.55 -14.62 10.95
C SER A 101 -5.81 -13.22 11.54
N PRO A 102 -5.03 -12.70 12.51
CA PRO A 102 -5.27 -11.37 13.06
C PRO A 102 -4.83 -10.25 12.10
N GLN A 103 -3.89 -10.53 11.20
CA GLN A 103 -3.25 -9.53 10.35
C GLN A 103 -4.24 -8.85 9.37
N PRO A 104 -5.13 -9.58 8.68
CA PRO A 104 -6.23 -8.99 7.88
C PRO A 104 -7.14 -8.03 8.65
N VAL A 105 -7.17 -8.10 9.99
CA VAL A 105 -8.01 -7.23 10.82
C VAL A 105 -7.23 -6.01 11.30
N PHE A 106 -6.08 -6.19 11.95
CA PHE A 106 -5.38 -5.05 12.54
C PHE A 106 -4.69 -4.17 11.49
N VAL A 107 -4.16 -4.75 10.39
CA VAL A 107 -3.46 -3.98 9.35
C VAL A 107 -4.36 -2.89 8.75
N PRO A 108 -5.58 -3.17 8.24
CA PRO A 108 -6.42 -2.11 7.68
C PRO A 108 -6.88 -1.10 8.74
N LEU A 109 -7.08 -1.52 9.99
CA LEU A 109 -7.45 -0.60 11.08
C LEU A 109 -6.33 0.41 11.36
N MET A 110 -5.08 -0.07 11.46
CA MET A 110 -3.90 0.77 11.67
C MET A 110 -3.63 1.66 10.45
N GLN A 111 -3.77 1.12 9.23
CA GLN A 111 -3.60 1.89 8.00
C GLN A 111 -4.64 3.02 7.89
N ARG A 112 -5.92 2.78 8.24
CA ARG A 112 -6.94 3.83 8.32
C ARG A 112 -6.59 4.91 9.34
N ALA A 113 -6.03 4.52 10.49
CA ALA A 113 -5.58 5.45 11.53
C ALA A 113 -4.38 6.31 11.08
N ILE A 114 -3.47 5.74 10.29
CA ILE A 114 -2.35 6.44 9.65
C ILE A 114 -2.89 7.42 8.60
N ASN A 115 -3.74 6.95 7.68
CA ASN A 115 -4.27 7.77 6.58
C ASN A 115 -5.03 9.00 7.10
N ARG A 116 -5.84 8.84 8.15
CA ARG A 116 -6.53 9.97 8.81
C ARG A 116 -5.57 11.02 9.35
N ARG A 117 -4.45 10.59 9.95
CA ARG A 117 -3.41 11.51 10.48
C ARG A 117 -2.62 12.18 9.37
N VAL A 118 -2.32 11.45 8.29
CA VAL A 118 -1.67 12.01 7.09
C VAL A 118 -2.55 13.09 6.47
N ALA A 119 -3.86 12.85 6.32
CA ALA A 119 -4.79 13.85 5.80
C ALA A 119 -4.85 15.10 6.68
N ALA A 120 -4.95 14.94 8.02
CA ALA A 120 -4.92 16.05 8.96
C ALA A 120 -3.61 16.85 8.90
N ARG A 121 -2.47 16.15 8.74
CA ARG A 121 -1.14 16.75 8.61
C ARG A 121 -1.03 17.60 7.35
N VAL A 122 -1.49 17.08 6.21
CA VAL A 122 -1.49 17.82 4.93
C VAL A 122 -2.34 19.08 5.03
N GLY A 123 -3.55 18.98 5.60
CA GLY A 123 -4.41 20.15 5.82
C GLY A 123 -3.77 21.22 6.73
N LEU A 124 -3.07 20.79 7.77
CA LEU A 124 -2.36 21.71 8.68
C LEU A 124 -1.17 22.39 8.01
N LEU A 125 -0.37 21.64 7.23
CA LEU A 125 0.73 22.19 6.45
C LEU A 125 0.23 23.21 5.42
N ARG A 126 -0.88 22.94 4.73
CA ARG A 126 -1.46 23.90 3.76
C ARG A 126 -1.86 25.23 4.42
N ARG A 127 -2.40 25.19 5.65
CA ARG A 127 -2.69 26.41 6.44
C ARG A 127 -1.43 27.16 6.86
N ILE A 128 -0.33 26.45 7.14
CA ILE A 128 0.97 27.07 7.42
C ILE A 128 1.48 27.77 6.15
N SER A 129 1.47 27.08 5.00
CA SER A 129 1.90 27.64 3.71
C SER A 129 1.08 28.85 3.29
N GLY A 130 -0.26 28.81 3.41
CA GLY A 130 -1.11 29.97 3.08
C GLY A 130 -0.78 31.19 3.95
N GLY A 131 -0.61 31.00 5.26
CA GLY A 131 -0.25 32.08 6.17
C GLY A 131 1.15 32.68 5.93
N LEU A 132 2.07 31.92 5.33
CA LEU A 132 3.40 32.42 4.94
C LEU A 132 3.34 33.32 3.70
N VAL A 133 2.45 33.03 2.74
CA VAL A 133 2.28 33.83 1.51
C VAL A 133 1.62 35.18 1.81
N GLU A 134 0.70 35.22 2.78
CA GLU A 134 -0.03 36.44 3.18
C GLU A 134 0.79 37.35 4.12
N ARG A 135 1.97 36.93 4.58
CA ARG A 135 2.80 37.71 5.52
C ARG A 135 3.67 38.75 4.81
N PRO A 136 3.64 40.03 5.24
CA PRO A 136 4.64 41.01 4.84
C PRO A 136 6.03 40.60 5.30
N ALA A 137 7.04 40.75 4.44
CA ALA A 137 8.43 40.35 4.68
C ALA A 137 9.11 41.02 5.90
N ALA A 138 8.47 42.03 6.51
CA ALA A 138 9.04 42.86 7.57
C ALA A 138 8.82 42.34 9.01
N LEU A 139 8.07 41.24 9.22
CA LEU A 139 7.80 40.73 10.58
C LEU A 139 8.85 39.69 11.03
N PRO A 140 9.59 39.90 12.12
CA PRO A 140 10.61 38.98 12.58
C PRO A 140 10.00 37.74 13.25
N GLY A 141 10.33 36.54 12.74
CA GLY A 141 10.11 35.26 13.42
C GLY A 141 8.68 34.67 13.36
N PRO A 142 8.51 33.41 13.79
CA PRO A 142 7.21 32.73 13.76
C PRO A 142 6.25 33.26 14.84
N THR A 143 4.97 33.38 14.51
CA THR A 143 3.92 33.77 15.47
C THR A 143 3.57 32.63 16.43
N PRO A 144 2.99 32.91 17.62
CA PRO A 144 2.51 31.86 18.53
C PRO A 144 1.53 30.89 17.87
N ALA A 145 0.67 31.39 16.96
CA ALA A 145 -0.26 30.55 16.20
C ALA A 145 0.46 29.63 15.20
N GLU A 146 1.52 30.10 14.54
CA GLU A 146 2.36 29.26 13.67
C GLU A 146 3.12 28.20 14.47
N LEU A 147 3.64 28.55 15.66
CA LEU A 147 4.30 27.61 16.57
C LEU A 147 3.34 26.51 17.06
N ASP A 148 2.10 26.85 17.41
CA ASP A 148 1.11 25.84 17.79
C ASP A 148 0.74 24.92 16.62
N ARG A 149 0.61 25.48 15.40
CA ARG A 149 0.40 24.68 14.18
C ARG A 149 1.58 23.73 13.93
N LEU A 150 2.82 24.19 14.09
CA LEU A 150 4.01 23.33 13.99
C LEU A 150 3.99 22.21 15.05
N GLY A 151 3.63 22.53 16.29
CA GLY A 151 3.41 21.55 17.35
C GLY A 151 2.32 20.52 16.98
N GLY A 152 1.24 20.96 16.34
CA GLY A 152 0.21 20.08 15.79
C GLY A 152 0.74 19.13 14.73
N VAL A 153 1.57 19.60 13.80
CA VAL A 153 2.23 18.75 12.78
C VAL A 153 3.12 17.71 13.47
N PHE A 154 3.90 18.11 14.48
CA PHE A 154 4.76 17.19 15.24
C PHE A 154 3.94 16.08 15.92
N ARG A 155 2.86 16.42 16.62
CA ARG A 155 1.97 15.43 17.28
C ARG A 155 1.36 14.45 16.27
N LEU A 156 0.96 14.94 15.10
CA LEU A 156 0.43 14.11 14.03
C LEU A 156 1.49 13.15 13.48
N ASN A 157 2.72 13.64 13.23
CA ASN A 157 3.84 12.80 12.78
C ASN A 157 4.17 11.71 13.80
N MET A 158 4.25 12.06 15.08
CA MET A 158 4.54 11.09 16.14
C MET A 158 3.45 10.01 16.23
N GLY A 159 2.18 10.40 16.06
CA GLY A 159 1.09 9.44 15.95
C GLY A 159 1.23 8.51 14.73
N ILE A 160 1.59 9.04 13.56
CA ILE A 160 1.85 8.23 12.35
C ILE A 160 2.98 7.22 12.61
N PHE A 161 4.08 7.66 13.22
CA PHE A 161 5.21 6.79 13.56
C PHE A 161 4.82 5.70 14.57
N GLY A 162 4.05 6.05 15.60
CA GLY A 162 3.50 5.09 16.55
C GLY A 162 2.75 3.96 15.85
N PHE A 163 1.75 4.27 15.03
CA PHE A 163 1.01 3.24 14.29
C PHE A 163 1.90 2.45 13.31
N LYS A 164 2.80 3.13 12.58
CA LYS A 164 3.69 2.47 11.62
C LYS A 164 4.59 1.43 12.31
N PHE A 165 5.25 1.82 13.40
CA PHE A 165 6.17 0.93 14.10
C PHE A 165 5.45 -0.15 14.90
N SER A 166 4.30 0.15 15.50
CA SER A 166 3.45 -0.87 16.13
C SER A 166 2.96 -1.91 15.12
N MET A 167 2.61 -1.50 13.90
CA MET A 167 2.19 -2.43 12.85
C MET A 167 3.34 -3.34 12.43
N ASN A 168 4.52 -2.78 12.17
CA ASN A 168 5.73 -3.55 11.87
C ASN A 168 6.08 -4.53 13.00
N PHE A 169 6.01 -4.07 14.25
CA PHE A 169 6.23 -4.92 15.41
C PHE A 169 5.23 -6.09 15.45
N LEU A 170 3.95 -5.84 15.25
CA LEU A 170 2.92 -6.88 15.33
C LEU A 170 3.02 -7.89 14.18
N MET A 171 3.41 -7.44 12.97
CA MET A 171 3.71 -8.33 11.84
C MET A 171 4.92 -9.23 12.15
N ASN A 172 6.02 -8.65 12.61
CA ASN A 172 7.23 -9.42 12.97
C ASN A 172 6.97 -10.36 14.15
N LEU A 173 6.24 -9.91 15.16
CA LEU A 173 5.84 -10.73 16.30
C LEU A 173 5.01 -11.93 15.84
N SER A 174 4.04 -11.70 14.95
CA SER A 174 3.25 -12.77 14.35
C SER A 174 4.17 -13.77 13.65
N TYR A 175 5.04 -13.31 12.75
CA TYR A 175 5.99 -14.19 12.06
C TYR A 175 6.81 -15.07 13.04
N HIS A 176 7.42 -14.47 14.06
CA HIS A 176 8.23 -15.21 15.03
C HIS A 176 7.42 -16.16 15.90
N LEU A 177 6.19 -15.79 16.28
CA LEU A 177 5.26 -16.71 16.96
C LEU A 177 4.87 -17.89 16.06
N GLY A 178 4.71 -17.66 14.75
CA GLY A 178 4.48 -18.70 13.76
C GLY A 178 5.65 -19.68 13.69
N VAL A 179 6.88 -19.17 13.57
CA VAL A 179 8.09 -20.01 13.59
C VAL A 179 8.18 -20.81 14.89
N ALA A 180 8.01 -20.15 16.04
CA ALA A 180 8.05 -20.82 17.34
C ALA A 180 6.98 -21.92 17.47
N GLY A 181 5.75 -21.64 17.03
CA GLY A 181 4.65 -22.60 17.05
C GLY A 181 4.89 -23.79 16.12
N ILE A 182 5.41 -23.55 14.91
CA ILE A 182 5.78 -24.60 13.96
C ILE A 182 6.89 -25.48 14.55
N LEU A 183 7.92 -24.89 15.16
CA LEU A 183 9.00 -25.65 15.77
C LEU A 183 8.53 -26.46 16.99
N ALA A 184 7.63 -25.90 17.81
CA ALA A 184 7.08 -26.61 18.97
C ALA A 184 6.20 -27.79 18.55
N VAL A 185 5.21 -27.55 17.68
CA VAL A 185 4.28 -28.58 17.21
C VAL A 185 4.98 -29.60 16.31
N GLY A 186 5.80 -29.11 15.38
CA GLY A 186 6.58 -29.95 14.48
C GLY A 186 7.65 -30.77 15.21
N GLY A 187 8.34 -30.18 16.19
CA GLY A 187 9.31 -30.89 17.02
C GLY A 187 8.68 -32.02 17.83
N TYR A 188 7.49 -31.78 18.39
CA TYR A 188 6.71 -32.84 19.05
C TYR A 188 6.28 -33.93 18.05
N ALA A 189 5.72 -33.56 16.90
CA ALA A 189 5.27 -34.50 15.88
C ALA A 189 6.41 -35.37 15.35
N VAL A 190 7.61 -34.80 15.17
CA VAL A 190 8.82 -35.53 14.80
C VAL A 190 9.24 -36.51 15.90
N ALA A 191 9.24 -36.06 17.16
CA ALA A 191 9.58 -36.93 18.29
C ALA A 191 8.57 -38.09 18.47
N ALA A 192 7.30 -37.87 18.13
CA ALA A 192 6.25 -38.87 18.13
C ALA A 192 6.26 -39.80 16.89
N GLY A 193 7.10 -39.50 15.88
CA GLY A 193 7.14 -40.25 14.62
C GLY A 193 5.98 -39.95 13.66
N GLU A 194 5.21 -38.88 13.91
CA GLU A 194 4.05 -38.45 13.11
C GLU A 194 4.44 -37.50 11.97
N ALA A 195 5.64 -36.92 12.02
CA ALA A 195 6.16 -36.02 10.98
C ALA A 195 7.65 -36.22 10.77
N GLU A 196 8.13 -35.87 9.57
CA GLU A 196 9.56 -35.82 9.28
C GLU A 196 10.13 -34.43 9.52
N ILE A 197 11.43 -34.35 9.83
CA ILE A 197 12.16 -33.07 9.97
C ILE A 197 12.00 -32.21 8.70
N GLY A 198 11.98 -32.86 7.52
CA GLY A 198 11.75 -32.18 6.24
C GLY A 198 10.40 -31.44 6.18
N THR A 199 9.37 -31.96 6.86
CA THR A 199 8.06 -31.29 6.96
C THR A 199 8.19 -30.00 7.76
N VAL A 200 8.86 -30.03 8.91
CA VAL A 200 9.08 -28.83 9.73
C VAL A 200 9.86 -27.76 8.97
N VAL A 201 10.91 -28.17 8.25
CA VAL A 201 11.70 -27.26 7.40
C VAL A 201 10.83 -26.67 6.29
N ALA A 202 10.02 -27.49 5.61
CA ALA A 202 9.10 -27.02 4.58
C ALA A 202 8.08 -26.00 5.13
N PHE A 203 7.62 -26.19 6.36
CA PHE A 203 6.73 -25.23 7.03
C PHE A 203 7.41 -23.90 7.36
N VAL A 204 8.64 -23.93 7.91
CA VAL A 204 9.40 -22.70 8.19
C VAL A 204 9.70 -21.95 6.89
N SER A 205 10.11 -22.65 5.84
CA SER A 205 10.33 -22.06 4.51
C SER A 205 9.04 -21.52 3.90
N GLY A 206 7.93 -22.26 4.01
CA GLY A 206 6.62 -21.84 3.53
C GLY A 206 6.13 -20.58 4.24
N LEU A 207 6.26 -20.51 5.56
CA LEU A 207 5.93 -19.32 6.36
C LEU A 207 6.76 -18.10 5.93
N ALA A 208 8.07 -18.28 5.73
CA ALA A 208 8.95 -17.23 5.23
C ALA A 208 8.53 -16.74 3.83
N HIS A 209 8.19 -17.66 2.93
CA HIS A 209 7.68 -17.34 1.59
C HIS A 209 6.34 -16.59 1.59
N MET A 210 5.55 -16.66 2.67
CA MET A 210 4.30 -15.89 2.80
C MET A 210 4.51 -14.44 3.23
N ASN A 211 5.67 -14.10 3.81
CA ASN A 211 5.89 -12.78 4.39
C ASN A 211 5.94 -11.68 3.32
N ASP A 212 6.66 -11.92 2.21
CA ASP A 212 6.78 -10.92 1.13
C ASP A 212 5.43 -10.67 0.42
N PRO A 213 4.69 -11.71 -0.05
CA PRO A 213 3.36 -11.51 -0.66
C PRO A 213 2.37 -10.79 0.26
N TRP A 214 2.43 -11.07 1.56
CA TRP A 214 1.61 -10.37 2.54
C TRP A 214 2.00 -8.90 2.66
N GLY A 215 3.29 -8.59 2.78
CA GLY A 215 3.80 -7.23 2.77
C GLY A 215 3.38 -6.44 1.52
N ASP A 216 3.42 -7.09 0.35
CA ASP A 216 2.98 -6.51 -0.92
C ASP A 216 1.49 -6.19 -0.91
N LEU A 217 0.62 -7.04 -0.34
CA LEU A 217 -0.81 -6.75 -0.16
C LEU A 217 -1.04 -5.55 0.77
N VAL A 218 -0.26 -5.46 1.85
CA VAL A 218 -0.33 -4.30 2.76
C VAL A 218 0.08 -3.01 2.04
N SER A 219 1.16 -3.06 1.24
CA SER A 219 1.58 -1.92 0.43
C SER A 219 0.51 -1.55 -0.59
N TRP A 220 -0.05 -2.51 -1.30
CA TRP A 220 -1.12 -2.28 -2.26
C TRP A 220 -2.31 -1.58 -1.62
N PHE A 221 -2.72 -1.98 -0.42
CA PHE A 221 -3.82 -1.33 0.32
C PHE A 221 -3.51 0.13 0.68
N ARG A 222 -2.24 0.42 1.02
CA ARG A 222 -1.76 1.78 1.21
C ARG A 222 -1.81 2.57 -0.11
N ASP A 223 -1.40 1.98 -1.21
CA ASP A 223 -1.30 2.64 -2.51
C ASP A 223 -2.70 2.95 -3.08
N VAL A 224 -3.70 2.07 -2.88
CA VAL A 224 -5.12 2.36 -3.15
C VAL A 224 -5.56 3.65 -2.46
N SER A 225 -5.18 3.83 -1.19
CA SER A 225 -5.58 4.98 -0.39
C SER A 225 -4.96 6.29 -0.92
N VAL A 226 -3.70 6.23 -1.35
CA VAL A 226 -2.99 7.37 -1.95
C VAL A 226 -3.59 7.69 -3.32
N THR A 227 -3.77 6.70 -4.18
CA THR A 227 -4.31 6.90 -5.53
C THR A 227 -5.73 7.44 -5.51
N ARG A 228 -6.59 6.98 -4.59
CA ARG A 228 -7.94 7.54 -4.43
C ARG A 228 -7.90 9.03 -4.08
N THR A 229 -7.00 9.42 -3.18
CA THR A 229 -6.82 10.82 -2.79
C THR A 229 -6.33 11.67 -3.96
N LYS A 230 -5.40 11.15 -4.78
CA LYS A 230 -4.90 11.84 -5.99
C LYS A 230 -5.97 11.94 -7.08
N TYR A 231 -6.74 10.87 -7.30
CA TYR A 231 -7.85 10.88 -8.25
C TYR A 231 -8.91 11.92 -7.87
N ASP A 232 -9.28 12.01 -6.60
CA ASP A 232 -10.23 13.02 -6.10
C ASP A 232 -9.72 14.46 -6.33
N LEU A 233 -8.40 14.70 -6.26
CA LEU A 233 -7.81 16.00 -6.58
C LEU A 233 -7.90 16.32 -8.07
N ILE A 234 -7.61 15.35 -8.94
CA ILE A 234 -7.69 15.51 -10.40
C ILE A 234 -9.13 15.81 -10.82
N VAL A 235 -10.11 15.06 -10.32
CA VAL A 235 -11.54 15.25 -10.62
C VAL A 235 -12.01 16.66 -10.23
N ARG A 236 -11.59 17.16 -9.06
CA ARG A 236 -11.94 18.51 -8.60
C ARG A 236 -11.31 19.61 -9.47
N ALA A 237 -10.11 19.38 -9.98
CA ALA A 237 -9.40 20.33 -10.83
C ALA A 237 -9.97 20.38 -12.26
N THR A 238 -10.41 19.24 -12.81
CA THR A 238 -10.94 19.17 -14.19
C THR A 238 -12.44 19.45 -14.30
N LEU A 239 -13.27 19.05 -13.33
CA LEU A 239 -14.73 19.24 -13.42
C LEU A 239 -15.25 20.49 -12.70
N GLY A 240 -14.39 21.25 -12.02
CA GLY A 240 -14.81 22.31 -11.10
C GLY A 240 -15.56 21.75 -9.87
N PRO A 241 -15.90 22.58 -8.88
CA PRO A 241 -16.68 22.13 -7.73
C PRO A 241 -18.03 21.58 -8.22
N VAL A 242 -18.29 20.30 -7.95
CA VAL A 242 -19.62 19.72 -8.14
C VAL A 242 -20.59 20.54 -7.30
N ALA A 243 -21.39 21.35 -7.97
CA ALA A 243 -22.51 22.04 -7.36
C ALA A 243 -23.43 20.98 -6.74
N GLY A 244 -23.46 20.91 -5.41
CA GLY A 244 -24.39 20.03 -4.71
C GLY A 244 -23.82 19.37 -3.46
N GLN A 245 -23.57 20.17 -2.43
CA GLN A 245 -24.04 19.88 -1.08
C GLN A 245 -24.04 21.19 -0.29
N ALA A 246 -25.26 21.68 -0.03
CA ALA A 246 -25.58 22.82 0.81
C ALA A 246 -25.24 22.54 2.28
#